data_AF-A0A4R3LHJ1-F1
#
_entry.id   AF-A0A4R3LHJ1-F1
#
_cell.length_a   1.000
_cell.length_b   1.000
_cell.length_c   1.000
_cell.angle_alpha   90.00
_cell.angle_beta   90.00
_cell.angle_gamma   90.00
#
_symmetry.space_group_name_H-M   'P 1'
#
loop_
_entity.id
_entity.type
_entity.pdbx_description
1 polymer ?
#
loop_
_entity_poly.entity_id
_entity_poly.type
_entity_poly.pdbx_seq_one_letter_code
_entity_poly.pdbx_strand_id
1 'polypeptide(L)'
;MSFVDDVYSLYRDQLNDEEEDAVAIVLSILEEQNRDHVMQLITEMSDDEIIQMMGVYLVEMLKMKMIQDGKLPQWKTTVVPSRFH
;
A
#
# COMPACT_ATOMS: atom_id res chain seq x y z
N MET A 1 9.15 -10.88 2.41
CA MET A 1 7.87 -11.53 2.11
C MET A 1 7.94 -12.28 0.80
N SER A 2 7.59 -13.57 0.78
CA SER A 2 7.42 -14.33 -0.47
C SER A 2 6.46 -13.62 -1.44
N PHE A 3 5.36 -13.05 -0.93
CA PHE A 3 4.36 -12.38 -1.78
C PHE A 3 4.91 -11.16 -2.55
N VAL A 4 5.73 -10.33 -1.91
CA VAL A 4 6.34 -9.17 -2.60
C VAL A 4 7.32 -9.64 -3.67
N ASP A 5 8.10 -10.68 -3.38
CA ASP A 5 9.03 -11.27 -4.34
C ASP A 5 8.26 -11.90 -5.53
N ASP A 6 7.12 -12.53 -5.26
CA ASP A 6 6.25 -13.13 -6.28
C ASP A 6 5.60 -12.07 -7.18
N VAL A 7 5.06 -11.00 -6.58
CA VAL A 7 4.50 -9.86 -7.32
C VAL A 7 5.59 -9.19 -8.15
N TYR A 8 6.75 -8.92 -7.56
CA TYR A 8 7.87 -8.34 -8.29
C TYR A 8 8.31 -9.24 -9.45
N SER A 9 8.40 -10.55 -9.25
CA SER A 9 8.75 -11.52 -10.31
C SER A 9 7.76 -11.51 -11.48
N LEU A 10 6.46 -11.42 -11.18
CA LEU A 10 5.38 -11.39 -12.19
C LEU A 10 5.32 -10.08 -12.98
N TYR A 11 5.62 -8.95 -12.34
CA TYR A 11 5.43 -7.62 -12.92
C TYR A 11 6.74 -6.89 -13.22
N ARG A 12 7.91 -7.49 -13.01
CA ARG A 12 9.23 -6.83 -13.22
C ARG A 12 9.41 -6.18 -14.58
N ASP A 13 8.81 -6.72 -15.62
CA ASP A 13 8.93 -6.19 -16.98
C ASP A 13 7.92 -5.06 -17.27
N GLN A 14 6.95 -4.87 -16.37
CA GLN A 14 5.92 -3.82 -16.41
C GLN A 14 6.22 -2.68 -15.43
N LEU A 15 7.07 -2.93 -14.42
CA LEU A 15 7.62 -1.91 -13.53
C LEU A 15 8.68 -1.12 -14.30
N ASN A 16 8.32 0.03 -14.88
CA ASN A 16 9.32 0.95 -15.41
C ASN A 16 10.02 1.70 -14.27
N ASP A 17 10.94 2.61 -14.57
CA ASP A 17 11.67 3.41 -13.58
C ASP A 17 10.77 4.43 -12.80
N GLU A 18 9.44 4.31 -12.87
CA GLU A 18 8.48 5.21 -12.23
C GLU A 18 7.79 4.55 -11.01
N GLU A 19 7.81 5.23 -9.86
CA GLU A 19 7.19 4.77 -8.61
C GLU A 19 5.67 4.54 -8.74
N GLU A 20 5.01 5.27 -9.65
CA GLU A 20 3.57 5.17 -9.90
C GLU A 20 3.14 3.81 -10.48
N ASP A 21 4.02 3.12 -11.22
CA ASP A 21 3.73 1.81 -11.81
C ASP A 21 3.54 0.75 -10.73
N ALA A 22 4.40 0.76 -9.70
CA ALA A 22 4.29 -0.16 -8.57
C ALA A 22 2.99 0.04 -7.79
N VAL A 23 2.57 1.29 -7.60
CA VAL A 23 1.30 1.62 -6.92
C VAL A 23 0.11 1.11 -7.72
N ALA A 24 0.10 1.33 -9.04
CA ALA A 24 -0.98 0.88 -9.91
C ALA A 24 -1.13 -0.65 -9.90
N ILE A 25 -0.01 -1.38 -9.97
CA ILE A 25 0.01 -2.85 -9.92
C ILE A 25 -0.53 -3.36 -8.59
N VAL A 26 -0.06 -2.81 -7.46
CA VAL A 26 -0.52 -3.22 -6.14
C VAL A 26 -2.02 -2.95 -5.96
N LEU A 27 -2.51 -1.79 -6.42
CA LEU A 27 -3.93 -1.46 -6.38
C LEU A 27 -4.77 -2.44 -7.20
N SER A 28 -4.34 -2.76 -8.42
CA SER A 28 -5.02 -3.74 -9.28
C SER A 28 -5.10 -5.12 -8.63
N ILE A 29 -4.00 -5.59 -8.02
CA ILE A 29 -3.97 -6.89 -7.33
C ILE A 29 -4.96 -6.91 -6.16
N LEU A 30 -5.03 -5.83 -5.39
CA LEU A 30 -5.87 -5.74 -4.19
C LEU A 30 -7.35 -5.49 -4.52
N GLU A 31 -7.67 -4.83 -5.64
CA GLU A 31 -9.05 -4.55 -6.06
C GLU A 31 -9.87 -5.84 -6.28
N GLU A 32 -9.22 -6.91 -6.75
CA GLU A 32 -9.85 -8.21 -6.98
C GLU A 32 -9.94 -9.08 -5.71
N GLN A 33 -9.32 -8.68 -4.60
CA GLN A 33 -9.30 -9.48 -3.37
C GLN A 33 -10.52 -9.24 -2.49
N ASN A 34 -11.05 -10.33 -1.94
CA ASN A 34 -11.98 -10.25 -0.83
C ASN A 34 -11.23 -10.18 0.51
N ARG A 35 -11.95 -9.86 1.59
CA ARG A 35 -11.38 -9.74 2.94
C ARG A 35 -10.66 -11.02 3.39
N ASP A 36 -11.18 -12.19 3.07
CA ASP A 36 -10.63 -13.46 3.53
C ASP A 36 -9.28 -13.76 2.87
N HIS A 37 -9.12 -13.46 1.58
CA HIS A 37 -7.84 -13.58 0.87
C HIS A 37 -6.79 -12.60 1.42
N VAL A 38 -7.18 -11.35 1.70
CA VAL A 38 -6.27 -10.38 2.33
C VAL A 38 -5.83 -10.88 3.71
N MET A 39 -6.74 -11.45 4.49
CA MET A 39 -6.39 -12.03 5.79
C MET A 39 -5.45 -13.23 5.67
N GLN A 40 -5.58 -14.06 4.62
CA GLN A 40 -4.64 -15.15 4.35
C GLN A 40 -3.23 -14.61 4.07
N LEU A 41 -3.11 -13.59 3.22
CA LEU A 41 -1.82 -12.93 2.96
C LEU A 41 -1.20 -12.39 4.25
N ILE A 42 -2.00 -11.78 5.12
CA ILE A 42 -1.53 -11.26 6.42
C ILE A 42 -1.05 -12.39 7.34
N THR A 43 -1.72 -13.54 7.36
CA THR A 43 -1.29 -14.69 8.18
C THR A 43 -0.01 -15.35 7.71
N GLU A 44 0.39 -15.15 6.45
CA GLU A 44 1.66 -15.66 5.90
C GLU A 44 2.85 -14.72 6.17
N MET A 45 2.59 -13.50 6.66
CA MET A 45 3.62 -12.53 7.02
C MET A 45 4.30 -12.92 8.34
N SER A 46 5.57 -12.56 8.48
CA SER A 46 6.25 -12.60 9.78
C SER A 46 5.74 -11.49 10.71
N ASP A 47 5.95 -11.66 12.02
CA ASP A 47 5.58 -10.67 13.04
C ASP A 47 6.16 -9.28 12.73
N ASP A 48 7.43 -9.22 12.29
CA ASP A 48 8.10 -7.97 11.91
C ASP A 48 7.41 -7.29 10.73
N GLU A 49 7.02 -8.07 9.71
CA GLU A 49 6.32 -7.56 8.53
C GLU A 49 4.91 -7.05 8.90
N ILE A 50 4.20 -7.72 9.81
CA ILE A 50 2.89 -7.25 10.32
C ILE A 50 3.05 -5.93 11.07
N ILE A 51 4.08 -5.81 11.92
CA ILE A 51 4.38 -4.57 12.66
C ILE A 51 4.72 -3.45 11.67
N GLN A 52 5.52 -3.72 10.65
CA GLN A 52 5.87 -2.75 9.62
C GLN A 52 4.64 -2.30 8.81
N MET A 53 3.80 -3.24 8.35
CA MET A 53 2.55 -2.95 7.66
C MET A 53 1.65 -2.04 8.51
N MET A 54 1.47 -2.39 9.78
CA MET A 54 0.68 -1.59 10.71
C MET A 54 1.29 -0.20 10.93
N GLY A 55 2.63 -0.12 11.04
CA GLY A 55 3.36 1.13 11.17
C GLY A 55 3.14 2.07 9.99
N VAL A 56 3.27 1.57 8.75
CA VAL A 56 3.02 2.34 7.52
C VAL A 56 1.58 2.85 7.49
N TYR A 57 0.61 1.96 7.72
CA TYR A 57 -0.81 2.34 7.76
C TYR A 57 -1.08 3.46 8.78
N LEU A 58 -0.62 3.29 10.02
CA LEU A 58 -0.86 4.29 11.07
C LEU A 58 -0.19 5.63 10.77
N VAL A 59 1.02 5.62 10.20
CA VAL A 59 1.73 6.85 9.77
C VAL A 59 0.94 7.58 8.70
N GLU A 60 0.45 6.88 7.66
CA GLU A 60 -0.34 7.53 6.60
C GLU A 60 -1.66 8.09 7.12
N MET A 61 -2.37 7.34 7.98
CA MET A 61 -3.59 7.82 8.62
C MET A 61 -3.36 9.04 9.52
N LEU A 62 -2.23 9.08 10.24
CA LEU A 62 -1.85 10.24 11.04
C LEU A 62 -1.52 11.46 10.16
N LYS A 63 -0.80 11.28 9.05
CA LYS A 63 -0.54 12.36 8.08
C LYS A 63 -1.85 12.94 7.55
N MET A 64 -2.81 12.10 7.17
CA MET A 64 -4.13 12.56 6.71
C MET A 64 -4.84 13.40 7.77
N LYS A 65 -4.83 12.96 9.03
CA LYS A 65 -5.42 13.72 10.14
C LYS A 65 -4.70 15.05 10.37
N MET A 66 -3.37 15.07 10.30
CA MET A 66 -2.58 16.30 10.41
C MET A 66 -2.87 17.28 9.26
N ILE A 67 -3.12 16.79 8.05
CA ILE A 67 -3.52 17.63 6.90
C ILE A 67 -4.92 18.22 7.14
N GLN A 68 -5.87 17.42 7.63
CA GLN A 68 -7.22 17.88 8.00
C GLN A 68 -7.18 18.97 9.08
N ASP A 69 -6.27 18.83 10.05
CA ASP A 69 -6.00 19.82 11.09
C ASP A 69 -5.21 21.04 10.58
N GLY A 70 -4.78 21.08 9.31
CA GLY A 70 -3.97 22.14 8.73
C GLY A 70 -2.51 22.18 9.19
N LYS A 71 -2.03 21.12 9.86
CA LYS A 71 -0.66 21.01 10.38
C LYS A 71 0.36 20.58 9.31
N LEU A 72 -0.11 19.97 8.22
CA LEU A 72 0.71 19.60 7.07
C LEU A 72 0.10 20.14 5.77
N PRO A 73 0.93 20.54 4.78
CA PRO A 73 0.43 21.00 3.49
C PRO A 73 -0.04 19.81 2.63
N GLN A 74 -1.12 20.00 1.87
CA GLN A 74 -1.82 18.94 1.13
C GLN A 74 -0.98 18.20 0.06
N TRP A 75 0.02 18.86 -0.52
CA TRP A 75 0.85 18.33 -1.62
C TRP A 75 1.99 17.38 -1.22
N LYS A 76 2.23 17.14 0.08
CA LYS A 76 3.31 16.23 0.53
C LYS A 76 2.86 14.79 0.74
N THR A 77 1.61 14.47 0.47
CA THR A 77 1.09 13.11 0.59
C THR A 77 1.29 12.40 -0.74
N THR A 78 2.27 11.50 -0.79
CA THR A 78 2.44 10.56 -1.89
C THR A 78 1.14 9.77 -2.08
N VAL A 79 0.56 9.96 -3.26
CA VAL A 79 -0.50 9.20 -3.94
C VAL A 79 -1.33 8.24 -3.08
N VAL A 80 -2.39 8.76 -2.45
CA VAL A 80 -3.60 7.95 -2.22
C VAL A 80 -4.68 8.53 -3.14
N PRO A 81 -5.20 7.78 -4.13
CA PRO A 81 -6.22 8.29 -5.02
C PRO A 81 -7.43 8.74 -4.19
N SER A 82 -7.82 9.99 -4.40
CA SER A 82 -8.99 10.54 -3.75
C SER A 82 -10.26 9.81 -4.22
N ARG A 83 -10.89 9.13 -3.25
CA ARG A 83 -12.33 8.80 -3.19
C ARG A 83 -12.80 7.59 -3.99
N PHE A 84 -13.14 6.53 -3.25
CA PHE A 84 -14.28 5.68 -3.58
C PHE A 84 -15.56 6.45 -3.25
N HIS A 85 -16.42 6.63 -4.25
CA HIS A 85 -17.79 7.13 -4.14
C HIS A 85 -18.76 5.95 -4.02
#